data_AF-A0A924YHN9-F1
#
_entry.id   AF-A0A924YHN9-F1
#
_cell.length_a   1.000
_cell.length_b   1.000
_cell.length_c   1.000
_cell.angle_alpha   90.00
_cell.angle_beta   90.00
_cell.angle_gamma   90.00
#
_symmetry.space_group_name_H-M   'P 1'
#
loop_
_entity.id
_entity.type
_entity.pdbx_description
1 polymer ?
#
loop_
_entity_poly.entity_id
_entity_poly.type
_entity_poly.pdbx_seq_one_letter_code
_entity_poly.pdbx_strand_id
1 'polypeptide(L)'
;MTSLNAFGAVLTHAIAMETQLRDYYQSAGQGDLARDADKRRTTLERVRRENVTEIKLEPIEGLHEDNYALDFGDTSAAGQQHNADAAARFYEDSAPKINVREAQRALERCGKQYRAIVGA
;
A
#
# COMPACT_ATOMS: atom_id res chain seq x y z
N MET A 1 5.05 1.10 17.43
CA MET A 1 3.67 1.43 17.05
C MET A 1 3.64 2.82 16.43
N THR A 2 3.76 2.88 15.10
CA THR A 2 3.50 4.12 14.37
C THR A 2 2.02 4.11 14.03
N SER A 3 1.24 5.06 14.56
CA SER A 3 -0.19 5.14 14.26
C SER A 3 -0.39 5.77 12.90
N LEU A 4 -1.21 5.16 12.05
CA LEU A 4 -1.62 5.71 10.76
C LEU A 4 -2.74 6.74 10.91
N ASN A 5 -2.47 7.77 11.71
CA ASN A 5 -3.48 8.71 12.21
C ASN A 5 -3.62 9.98 11.35
N ALA A 6 -2.88 10.09 10.27
CA ALA A 6 -2.91 11.25 9.39
C ALA A 6 -2.69 10.81 7.94
N PHE A 7 -3.25 11.57 7.00
CA PHE A 7 -3.05 11.34 5.56
C PHE A 7 -1.58 11.12 5.19
N GLY A 8 -0.70 12.00 5.70
CA GLY A 8 0.73 11.95 5.40
C GLY A 8 1.36 10.64 5.92
N ALA A 9 0.97 10.19 7.10
CA ALA A 9 1.42 8.92 7.67
C ALA A 9 0.94 7.73 6.83
N VAL A 10 -0.34 7.72 6.41
CA VAL A 10 -0.90 6.67 5.54
C VAL A 10 -0.15 6.59 4.22
N LEU A 11 0.06 7.70 3.51
CA LEU A 11 0.77 7.65 2.23
C LEU A 11 2.25 7.35 2.38
N THR A 12 2.91 7.84 3.43
CA THR A 12 4.30 7.47 3.72
C THR A 12 4.43 5.97 3.98
N HIS A 13 3.51 5.39 4.75
CA HIS A 13 3.49 3.95 4.97
C HIS A 13 3.21 3.18 3.67
N ALA A 14 2.23 3.60 2.87
CA ALA A 14 1.93 2.98 1.57
C ALA A 14 3.14 2.98 0.63
N ILE A 15 3.87 4.10 0.53
CA ILE A 15 5.08 4.22 -0.30
C ILE A 15 6.19 3.30 0.21
N ALA A 16 6.39 3.24 1.53
CA ALA A 16 7.35 2.32 2.14
C ALA A 16 6.97 0.86 1.88
N MET A 17 5.71 0.50 2.05
CA MET A 17 5.17 -0.83 1.78
C MET A 17 5.41 -1.24 0.32
N GLU A 18 5.10 -0.38 -0.66
CA GLU A 18 5.38 -0.69 -2.08
C GLU A 18 6.87 -0.83 -2.38
N THR A 19 7.73 -0.06 -1.70
CA THR A 19 9.19 -0.21 -1.83
C THR A 19 9.63 -1.58 -1.35
N GLN A 20 9.16 -2.00 -0.18
CA GLN A 20 9.47 -3.32 0.38
C GLN A 20 8.91 -4.45 -0.48
N LEU A 21 7.69 -4.32 -0.99
CA LEU A 21 7.07 -5.30 -1.88
C LEU A 21 7.79 -5.41 -3.22
N ARG A 22 8.25 -4.29 -3.80
CA ARG A 22 9.12 -4.31 -4.99
C ARG A 22 10.36 -5.14 -4.75
N ASP A 23 11.08 -4.85 -3.66
CA ASP A 23 12.34 -5.52 -3.34
C ASP A 23 12.12 -7.01 -3.06
N TYR A 24 11.05 -7.33 -2.33
CA TYR A 24 10.61 -8.70 -2.09
C TYR A 24 10.31 -9.46 -3.39
N TYR A 25 9.46 -8.93 -4.26
CA TYR A 25 9.12 -9.58 -5.53
C TYR A 25 10.34 -9.73 -6.45
N GLN A 26 11.25 -8.75 -6.44
CA GLN A 26 12.50 -8.86 -7.18
C GLN A 26 13.36 -10.00 -6.64
N SER A 27 13.47 -10.15 -5.31
CA SER A 27 14.21 -11.25 -4.67
C SER A 27 13.58 -12.62 -4.93
N ALA A 28 12.24 -12.68 -5.08
CA ALA A 28 11.48 -13.89 -5.39
C ALA A 28 11.47 -14.24 -6.89
N GLY A 29 12.16 -13.47 -7.74
CA GLY A 29 12.19 -13.67 -9.20
C GLY A 29 10.92 -13.24 -9.94
N GLN A 30 9.99 -12.53 -9.27
CA GLN A 30 8.73 -12.05 -9.82
C GLN A 30 8.89 -10.65 -10.42
N GLY A 31 9.61 -10.56 -11.53
CA GLY A 31 9.96 -9.27 -12.16
C GLY A 31 8.76 -8.41 -12.56
N ASP A 32 7.65 -9.03 -12.98
CA ASP A 32 6.42 -8.32 -13.33
C ASP A 32 5.75 -7.69 -12.10
N LEU A 33 5.63 -8.45 -11.01
CA LEU A 33 5.06 -7.96 -9.75
C LEU A 33 5.92 -6.87 -9.13
N ALA A 34 7.25 -7.01 -9.20
CA ALA A 34 8.19 -5.99 -8.73
C ALA A 34 8.02 -4.67 -9.49
N ARG A 35 7.93 -4.74 -10.83
CA ARG A 35 7.70 -3.58 -11.69
C ARG A 35 6.35 -2.91 -11.41
N ASP A 36 5.31 -3.69 -11.15
CA ASP A 36 4.00 -3.14 -10.83
C ASP A 36 3.95 -2.50 -9.44
N ALA A 37 4.68 -3.04 -8.45
CA ALA A 37 4.87 -2.39 -7.16
C ALA A 37 5.59 -1.04 -7.30
N ASP A 38 6.64 -0.96 -8.13
CA ASP A 38 7.34 0.30 -8.36
C ASP A 38 6.49 1.37 -9.08
N LYS A 39 5.60 0.94 -9.99
CA LYS A 39 4.59 1.84 -10.60
C LYS A 39 3.62 2.39 -9.57
N ARG A 40 3.13 1.55 -8.65
CA ARG A 40 2.27 1.98 -7.54
C ARG A 40 3.00 2.96 -6.63
N ARG A 41 4.23 2.65 -6.21
CA ARG A 41 5.10 3.53 -5.41
C ARG A 41 5.21 4.92 -6.04
N THR A 42 5.60 4.98 -7.31
CA THR A 42 5.78 6.25 -8.03
C THR A 42 4.47 7.05 -8.14
N THR A 43 3.35 6.35 -8.35
CA THR A 43 2.01 6.98 -8.38
C THR A 43 1.67 7.59 -7.02
N LEU A 44 1.90 6.86 -5.93
CA LEU A 44 1.62 7.32 -4.56
C LEU A 44 2.52 8.49 -4.15
N GLU A 45 3.80 8.48 -4.54
CA GLU A 45 4.73 9.60 -4.34
C GLU A 45 4.24 10.87 -5.02
N ARG A 46 3.79 10.76 -6.27
CA ARG A 46 3.23 11.88 -7.02
C ARG A 46 1.97 12.43 -6.34
N VAL A 47 1.02 11.55 -6.03
CA VAL A 47 -0.24 11.90 -5.35
C VAL A 47 0.05 12.61 -4.02
N ARG A 48 0.98 12.09 -3.22
CA ARG A 48 1.38 12.68 -1.94
C ARG A 48 1.93 14.10 -2.14
N ARG A 49 2.78 14.32 -3.13
CA ARG A 49 3.37 15.64 -3.43
C ARG A 49 2.32 16.64 -3.89
N GLU A 50 1.38 16.20 -4.73
CA GLU A 50 0.37 17.08 -5.34
C GLU A 50 -0.76 17.44 -4.36
N ASN A 51 -1.09 16.56 -3.42
CA ASN A 51 -2.27 16.72 -2.57
C ASN A 51 -1.94 17.06 -1.09
N VAL A 52 -0.67 17.26 -0.73
CA VAL A 52 -0.27 17.54 0.67
C VAL A 52 -0.95 18.78 1.25
N THR A 53 -1.32 19.75 0.40
CA THR A 53 -1.96 21.01 0.79
C THR A 53 -3.47 20.92 0.94
N GLU A 54 -4.11 19.85 0.46
CA GLU A 54 -5.58 19.69 0.46
C GLU A 54 -6.12 18.90 1.66
N ILE A 55 -5.24 18.48 2.58
CA ILE A 55 -5.57 17.59 3.69
C ILE A 55 -6.32 18.34 4.79
N LYS A 56 -7.49 17.84 5.19
CA LYS A 56 -8.06 18.20 6.51
C LYS A 56 -7.32 17.44 7.60
N LEU A 57 -6.86 18.15 8.63
CA LEU A 57 -6.07 17.65 9.76
C LEU A 57 -6.87 16.78 10.75
N GLU A 58 -7.99 16.20 10.32
CA GLU A 58 -8.77 15.28 11.16
C GLU A 58 -7.98 13.98 11.34
N PRO A 59 -7.83 13.50 12.59
CA PRO A 59 -7.16 12.23 12.84
C PRO A 59 -7.89 11.08 12.18
N ILE A 60 -7.13 10.19 11.55
CA ILE A 60 -7.63 8.91 11.05
C ILE A 60 -7.63 7.91 12.21
N GLU A 61 -8.78 7.30 12.48
CA GLU A 61 -8.94 6.31 13.55
C GLU A 61 -8.98 4.88 13.01
N GLY A 62 -8.53 3.92 13.83
CA GLY A 62 -8.66 2.49 13.57
C GLY A 62 -7.71 1.91 12.50
N LEU A 63 -6.63 2.61 12.15
CA LEU A 63 -5.56 2.07 11.31
C LEU A 63 -4.26 1.91 12.11
N HIS A 64 -3.70 0.70 12.05
CA HIS A 64 -2.44 0.34 12.71
C HIS A 64 -1.58 -0.45 11.72
N GLU A 65 -0.30 -0.07 11.58
CA GLU A 65 0.64 -0.72 10.66
C GLU A 65 0.81 -2.22 10.96
N ASP A 66 0.78 -2.59 12.24
CA ASP A 66 0.97 -3.97 12.71
C ASP A 66 -0.12 -4.93 12.20
N ASN A 67 -1.28 -4.42 11.76
CA ASN A 67 -2.35 -5.23 11.18
C ASN A 67 -2.04 -5.72 9.75
N TYR A 68 -1.01 -5.14 9.12
CA TYR A 68 -0.65 -5.36 7.72
C TYR A 68 0.80 -5.86 7.59
N ALA A 69 1.27 -6.61 8.58
CA ALA A 69 2.60 -7.19 8.57
C ALA A 69 2.82 -8.05 7.32
N LEU A 70 3.97 -7.84 6.67
CA LEU A 70 4.41 -8.59 5.50
C LEU A 70 5.49 -9.59 5.92
N ASP A 71 5.42 -10.79 5.36
CA ASP A 71 6.45 -11.81 5.53
C ASP A 71 7.38 -11.81 4.32
N PHE A 72 8.53 -11.15 4.46
CA PHE A 72 9.55 -11.11 3.42
C PHE A 72 10.48 -12.33 3.42
N GLY A 73 10.35 -13.23 4.42
CA GLY A 73 11.15 -14.43 4.52
C GLY A 73 10.63 -15.58 3.66
N ASP A 74 9.33 -15.65 3.44
CA ASP A 74 8.70 -16.65 2.57
C ASP A 74 8.56 -16.13 1.14
N THR A 75 9.43 -16.57 0.23
CA THR A 75 9.38 -16.23 -1.21
C THR A 75 8.55 -17.21 -2.03
N SER A 76 7.91 -18.21 -1.40
CA SER A 76 7.03 -19.15 -2.08
C SER A 76 5.79 -18.47 -2.64
N ALA A 77 5.04 -19.19 -3.48
CA ALA A 77 3.75 -18.71 -3.96
C ALA A 77 2.78 -18.39 -2.81
N ALA A 78 2.83 -19.16 -1.70
CA ALA A 78 1.99 -18.91 -0.54
C ALA A 78 2.37 -17.61 0.18
N GLY A 79 3.67 -17.36 0.38
CA GLY A 79 4.18 -16.11 0.94
C GLY A 79 3.84 -14.89 0.08
N GLN A 80 3.93 -15.03 -1.24
CA GLN A 80 3.54 -13.98 -2.18
C GLN A 80 2.05 -13.65 -2.09
N GLN A 81 1.21 -14.69 -2.03
CA GLN A 81 -0.24 -14.58 -1.83
C GLN A 81 -0.58 -13.92 -0.49
N HIS A 82 0.11 -14.30 0.59
CA HIS A 82 -0.04 -13.70 1.91
C HIS A 82 0.28 -12.20 1.91
N ASN A 83 1.42 -11.82 1.32
CA ASN A 83 1.85 -10.43 1.21
C ASN A 83 0.90 -9.60 0.34
N ALA A 84 0.42 -10.17 -0.77
CA ALA A 84 -0.58 -9.52 -1.61
C ALA A 84 -1.90 -9.30 -0.87
N ASP A 85 -2.37 -10.27 -0.08
CA ASP A 85 -3.59 -10.12 0.73
C ASP A 85 -3.43 -9.08 1.84
N ALA A 86 -2.30 -9.06 2.55
CA ALA A 86 -1.99 -8.04 3.54
C ALA A 86 -1.99 -6.63 2.93
N ALA A 87 -1.34 -6.45 1.78
CA ALA A 87 -1.34 -5.18 1.05
C ALA A 87 -2.75 -4.80 0.57
N ALA A 88 -3.52 -5.74 0.03
CA ALA A 88 -4.90 -5.51 -0.39
C ALA A 88 -5.77 -4.99 0.77
N ARG A 89 -5.70 -5.65 1.94
CA ARG A 89 -6.42 -5.23 3.15
C ARG A 89 -6.02 -3.83 3.60
N PHE A 90 -4.72 -3.52 3.60
CA PHE A 90 -4.24 -2.17 3.93
C PHE A 90 -4.90 -1.10 3.04
N TYR A 91 -4.93 -1.32 1.73
CA TYR A 91 -5.52 -0.35 0.79
C TYR A 91 -7.04 -0.25 0.92
N GLU A 92 -7.73 -1.36 1.15
CA GLU A 92 -9.18 -1.39 1.36
C GLU A 92 -9.60 -0.66 2.64
N ASP A 93 -8.83 -0.82 3.72
CA ASP A 93 -9.12 -0.18 5.00
C ASP A 93 -8.74 1.30 5.00
N SER A 94 -7.64 1.66 4.35
CA SER A 94 -7.11 3.02 4.36
C SER A 94 -7.80 3.96 3.37
N ALA A 95 -8.14 3.48 2.16
CA ALA A 95 -8.77 4.31 1.13
C ALA A 95 -10.03 5.08 1.59
N PRO A 96 -11.05 4.45 2.21
CA PRO A 96 -12.27 5.15 2.62
C PRO A 96 -12.04 6.19 3.73
N LYS A 97 -10.88 6.15 4.39
CA LYS A 97 -10.49 7.10 5.45
C LYS A 97 -9.77 8.33 4.88
N ILE A 98 -9.46 8.35 3.59
CA ILE A 98 -8.80 9.48 2.93
C ILE A 98 -9.84 10.44 2.34
N ASN A 99 -9.79 11.71 2.78
CA ASN A 99 -10.69 12.77 2.34
C ASN A 99 -10.28 13.45 1.03
N VAL A 100 -9.07 13.20 0.55
CA VAL A 100 -8.57 13.67 -0.76
C VAL A 100 -8.96 12.66 -1.83
N ARG A 101 -9.86 13.05 -2.73
CA ARG A 101 -10.46 12.13 -3.71
C ARG A 101 -9.44 11.47 -4.65
N GLU A 102 -8.41 12.21 -5.09
CA GLU A 102 -7.38 11.63 -5.95
C GLU A 102 -6.58 10.55 -5.21
N ALA A 103 -6.17 10.84 -3.97
CA ALA A 103 -5.44 9.91 -3.14
C ALA A 103 -6.27 8.68 -2.76
N GLN A 104 -7.53 8.88 -2.38
CA GLN A 104 -8.47 7.77 -2.18
C GLN A 104 -8.51 6.85 -3.40
N ARG A 105 -8.70 7.40 -4.61
CA ARG A 105 -8.75 6.62 -5.85
C ARG A 105 -7.44 5.89 -6.16
N ALA A 106 -6.30 6.50 -5.83
CA ALA A 106 -5.01 5.86 -6.00
C ALA A 106 -4.87 4.64 -5.08
N LEU A 107 -5.27 4.77 -3.80
CA LEU A 107 -5.29 3.65 -2.84
C LEU A 107 -6.27 2.55 -3.26
N GLU A 108 -7.51 2.90 -3.65
CA GLU A 108 -8.50 1.94 -4.17
C GLU A 108 -7.96 1.15 -5.36
N ARG A 109 -7.23 1.82 -6.27
CA ARG A 109 -6.62 1.16 -7.42
C ARG A 109 -5.52 0.18 -7.02
N CYS A 110 -4.68 0.55 -6.04
CA CYS A 110 -3.65 -0.34 -5.51
C CYS A 110 -4.30 -1.59 -4.89
N GLY A 111 -5.33 -1.41 -4.06
CA GLY A 111 -6.08 -2.52 -3.46
C GLY A 111 -6.65 -3.48 -4.51
N LYS A 112 -7.30 -2.95 -5.56
CA LYS A 112 -7.83 -3.77 -6.68
C LYS A 112 -6.74 -4.57 -7.40
N GLN A 113 -5.57 -3.98 -7.59
CA GLN A 113 -4.45 -4.67 -8.23
C GLN A 113 -3.92 -5.80 -7.36
N TYR A 114 -3.81 -5.62 -6.04
CA TYR A 114 -3.41 -6.71 -5.15
C TYR A 114 -4.49 -7.79 -5.03
N ARG A 115 -5.77 -7.44 -5.01
CA ARG A 115 -6.85 -8.43 -5.06
C ARG A 115 -6.82 -9.29 -6.33
N ALA A 116 -6.39 -8.72 -7.45
CA ALA A 116 -6.20 -9.48 -8.68
C ALA A 116 -5.05 -10.49 -8.58
N ILE A 117 -4.03 -10.21 -7.76
CA ILE A 117 -2.96 -11.18 -7.45
C ILE A 117 -3.50 -12.28 -6.53
N VAL A 118 -4.30 -11.90 -5.51
CA VAL A 118 -4.87 -12.86 -4.54
C VAL A 118 -5.85 -13.85 -5.19
N GLY A 119 -6.60 -13.40 -6.18
CA GLY A 119 -7.57 -14.21 -6.90
C GLY A 119 -7.02 -14.97 -8.12
N ALA A 120 -5.72 -14.84 -8.42
CA ALA A 120 -5.05 -15.50 -9.55
C ALA A 120 -4.42 -16.84 -9.13
#